data_AF-A0A2H0YRK0-F1
#
_entry.id   AF-A0A2H0YRK0-F1
#
_cell.length_a   1.000
_cell.length_b   1.000
_cell.length_c   1.000
_cell.angle_alpha   90.00
_cell.angle_beta   90.00
_cell.angle_gamma   90.00
#
_symmetry.space_group_name_H-M   'P 1'
#
loop_
_entity.id
_entity.type
_entity.pdbx_description
1 polymer ?
#
loop_
_entity_poly.entity_id
_entity_poly.type
_entity_poly.pdbx_seq_one_letter_code
_entity_poly.pdbx_strand_id
1 'polypeptide(L)' 'AAFIERFMIGFLIPNMELGIHPALTGLFLGASLSLPSAIITRAYAPIIGTGIVGGVIIGFIVKAIL' A
#
# COMPACT_ATOMS: atom_id res chain seq x y z
N ALA A 1 -10.58 -5.87 9.93
CA ALA A 1 -10.16 -5.75 8.52
C ALA A 1 -8.87 -4.94 8.38
N ALA A 2 -8.81 -3.71 8.89
CA ALA A 2 -7.68 -2.79 8.71
C ALA A 2 -6.28 -3.40 8.94
N PHE A 3 -6.10 -4.26 9.96
CA PHE A 3 -4.82 -4.94 10.19
C PHE A 3 -4.36 -5.79 8.99
N ILE A 4 -5.25 -6.60 8.42
CA ILE A 4 -4.94 -7.49 7.30
C ILE A 4 -4.51 -6.67 6.08
N GLU A 5 -5.18 -5.55 5.82
CA GLU A 5 -4.82 -4.66 4.71
C GLU A 5 -3.42 -4.06 4.90
N ARG A 6 -3.11 -3.54 6.10
CA ARG A 6 -1.78 -2.98 6.39
C ARG A 6 -0.68 -4.05 6.35
N PHE A 7 -0.97 -5.25 6.85
CA PHE A 7 -0.07 -6.39 6.74
C PHE A 7 0.18 -6.78 5.29
N MET A 8 -0.88 -6.89 4.47
CA MET A 8 -0.76 -7.21 3.04
C MET A 8 0.02 -6.16 2.26
N ILE A 9 -0.19 -4.88 2.52
CA ILE A 9 0.61 -3.80 1.91
C ILE A 9 2.10 -4.00 2.25
N GLY A 10 2.45 -4.19 3.53
CA GLY A 10 3.83 -4.40 3.96
C GLY A 10 4.47 -5.71 3.47
N PHE A 11 3.67 -6.77 3.37
CA PHE A 11 4.14 -8.08 2.93
C PHE A 11 4.34 -8.13 1.41
N LEU A 12 3.43 -7.56 0.62
CA LEU A 12 3.46 -7.70 -0.83
C LEU A 12 4.46 -6.77 -1.52
N ILE A 13 4.64 -5.53 -1.07
CA ILE A 13 5.55 -4.56 -1.72
C ILE A 13 6.99 -5.11 -1.91
N PRO A 14 7.68 -5.66 -0.89
CA PRO A 14 9.03 -6.20 -1.08
C PRO A 14 9.07 -7.49 -1.90
N ASN A 15 7.96 -8.23 -2.00
CA ASN A 15 7.89 -9.53 -2.67
C ASN A 15 7.31 -9.46 -4.09
N MET A 16 6.98 -8.26 -4.58
CA MET A 16 6.32 -8.09 -5.87
C MET A 16 7.20 -7.27 -6.82
N GLU A 17 7.59 -7.89 -7.92
CA GLU A 17 8.44 -7.28 -8.94
C GLU A 17 7.58 -6.87 -10.14
N LEU A 18 7.25 -5.58 -10.22
CA LEU A 18 6.46 -5.00 -11.31
C LEU A 18 7.31 -4.34 -12.41
N GLY A 19 8.65 -4.39 -12.30
CA GLY A 19 9.55 -3.69 -13.23
C GLY A 19 9.48 -2.15 -13.16
N ILE A 20 8.82 -1.60 -12.14
CA ILE A 20 8.70 -0.16 -11.88
C ILE A 20 9.35 0.20 -10.54
N HIS A 21 9.49 1.50 -10.27
CA HIS A 21 10.03 1.98 -9.01
C HIS A 21 9.20 1.45 -7.81
N PRO A 22 9.81 0.85 -6.76
CA PRO A 22 9.06 0.24 -5.65
C PRO A 22 8.11 1.19 -4.90
N ALA A 23 8.42 2.49 -4.86
CA ALA A 23 7.48 3.51 -4.34
C ALA A 23 6.18 3.62 -5.16
N LEU A 24 6.23 3.43 -6.48
CA LEU A 24 5.04 3.38 -7.33
C LEU A 24 4.26 2.08 -7.09
N THR A 25 4.95 0.95 -6.97
CA THR A 25 4.34 -0.31 -6.52
C THR A 25 3.59 -0.14 -5.20
N GLY A 26 4.22 0.53 -4.24
CA GLY A 26 3.64 0.87 -2.95
C GLY A 26 2.42 1.79 -3.05
N LEU A 27 2.45 2.79 -3.93
CA LEU A 27 1.30 3.65 -4.21
C LEU A 27 0.11 2.85 -4.76
N PHE A 28 0.35 2.00 -5.76
CA PHE A 28 -0.70 1.19 -6.38
C PHE A 28 -1.29 0.17 -5.42
N LEU A 29 -0.45 -0.59 -4.70
CA LEU A 29 -0.91 -1.56 -3.71
C LEU A 29 -1.59 -0.89 -2.51
N GLY A 30 -1.03 0.21 -2.02
CA GLY A 30 -1.59 0.99 -0.92
C GLY A 30 -3.00 1.50 -1.23
N ALA A 31 -3.22 2.00 -2.45
CA ALA A 31 -4.54 2.43 -2.90
C ALA A 31 -5.50 1.27 -3.13
N SER A 32 -5.08 0.24 -3.87
CA SER A 32 -5.95 -0.88 -4.28
C SER A 32 -6.39 -1.75 -3.11
N LEU A 33 -5.47 -2.08 -2.20
CA LEU A 33 -5.77 -2.92 -1.03
C LEU A 33 -6.63 -2.18 0.01
N SER A 34 -6.58 -0.86 0.02
CA SER A 34 -7.40 -0.03 0.92
C SER A 34 -8.80 0.26 0.34
N LEU A 35 -9.02 0.01 -0.95
CA LEU A 35 -10.27 0.33 -1.65
C LEU A 35 -11.50 -0.42 -1.13
N PRO A 36 -11.45 -1.74 -0.87
CA PRO A 36 -12.62 -2.47 -0.38
C PRO A 36 -13.14 -1.92 0.96
N SER A 37 -12.25 -1.71 1.94
CA SER A 37 -12.65 -1.12 3.22
C SER A 37 -13.16 0.31 3.07
N ALA A 38 -12.56 1.11 2.18
CA ALA A 38 -13.06 2.46 1.88
C ALA A 38 -14.48 2.46 1.31
N ILE A 39 -14.81 1.50 0.44
CA ILE A 39 -16.16 1.34 -0.14
C ILE A 39 -17.16 0.92 0.95
N ILE A 40 -16.83 -0.09 1.75
CA ILE A 40 -17.71 -0.64 2.79
C ILE A 40 -18.04 0.42 3.84
N THR A 41 -17.02 1.17 4.28
CA THR A 41 -17.15 2.16 5.36
C THR A 41 -17.52 3.56 4.88
N ARG A 42 -17.55 3.78 3.56
CA ARG A 42 -17.71 5.11 2.92
C ARG A 42 -16.62 6.13 3.33
N ALA A 43 -15.52 5.69 3.92
CA ALA A 43 -14.45 6.54 4.44
C ALA A 43 -13.23 6.57 3.51
N TYR A 44 -13.38 7.18 2.33
CA TYR A 44 -12.37 7.15 1.26
C TYR A 44 -11.08 7.87 1.61
N ALA A 45 -11.15 9.17 1.90
CA ALA A 45 -9.97 10.00 2.14
C ALA A 45 -9.04 9.43 3.24
N PRO A 46 -9.52 9.07 4.45
CA PRO A 46 -8.63 8.58 5.50
C PRO A 46 -8.06 7.18 5.20
N ILE A 47 -8.87 6.27 4.66
CA ILE A 47 -8.45 4.87 4.45
C ILE A 47 -7.47 4.74 3.27
N ILE A 48 -7.81 5.37 2.14
CA ILE A 48 -6.95 5.37 0.94
C ILE A 48 -5.69 6.21 1.20
N GLY A 49 -5.84 7.40 1.80
CA GLY A 49 -4.70 8.27 2.08
C GLY A 49 -3.65 7.60 2.95
N THR A 50 -4.06 6.97 4.06
CA THR A 50 -3.12 6.24 4.93
C THR A 50 -2.51 5.02 4.24
N GLY A 51 -3.26 4.34 3.36
CA GLY A 51 -2.73 3.21 2.58
C GLY A 51 -1.67 3.62 1.57
N ILE A 52 -1.91 4.70 0.83
CA ILE A 52 -0.94 5.26 -0.12
C ILE A 52 0.30 5.74 0.60
N VAL A 53 0.15 6.53 1.67
CA VAL A 53 1.29 7.06 2.44
C VAL A 53 2.15 5.93 2.99
N GLY A 54 1.53 4.93 3.63
CA GLY A 54 2.25 3.77 4.15
C GLY A 54 2.93 2.97 3.03
N GLY A 55 2.22 2.69 1.94
CA GLY A 55 2.76 1.94 0.80
C GLY A 55 3.95 2.64 0.14
N VAL A 56 3.87 3.95 -0.09
CA VAL A 56 4.96 4.74 -0.66
C VAL A 56 6.19 4.73 0.26
N ILE A 57 6.01 4.90 1.57
CA ILE A 57 7.10 4.82 2.56
C ILE A 57 7.78 3.46 2.48
N ILE A 58 7.02 2.37 2.48
CA ILE A 58 7.56 1.01 2.38
C ILE A 58 8.32 0.84 1.06
N GLY A 59 7.77 1.33 -0.06
CA GLY A 59 8.46 1.26 -1.35
C GLY A 59 9.80 2.02 -1.37
N PHE A 60 9.90 3.18 -0.70
CA PHE A 60 11.18 3.86 -0.54
C PHE A 60 12.16 3.07 0.34
N ILE A 61 11.68 2.48 1.44
CA ILE A 61 12.50 1.62 2.31
C ILE A 61 13.02 0.41 1.54
N VAL A 62 12.16 -0.27 0.77
CA VAL A 62 12.55 -1.39 -0.10
C VAL A 62 13.63 -0.94 -1.07
N LYS A 63 13.43 0.16 -1.80
CA LYS A 63 14.42 0.68 -2.75
C LYS A 63 15.76 1.06 -2.10
N ALA A 64 15.75 1.45 -0.83
CA ALA A 64 16.95 1.87 -0.10
C ALA A 64 17.75 0.68 0.47
N ILE A 65 17.09 -0.46 0.73
CA ILE A 65 17.69 -1.60 1.45
C ILE A 65 17.90 -2.82 0.54
N LEU A 66 17.01 -3.04 -0.43
CA LEU A 66 16.98 -4.18 -1.36
C LEU A 66 17.33 -3.71 -2.78
#